data_AF-A0A6G3XYD7-F1
#
_entry.id   AF-A0A6G3XYD7-F1
#
_cell.length_a   1.000
_cell.length_b   1.000
_cell.length_c   1.000
_cell.angle_alpha   90.00
_cell.angle_beta   90.00
_cell.angle_gamma   90.00
#
_symmetry.space_group_name_H-M   'P 1'
#
loop_
_entity.id
_entity.type
_entity.pdbx_description
1 polymer ?
#
loop_
_entity_poly.entity_id
_entity_poly.type
_entity_poly.pdbx_seq_one_letter_code
_entity_poly.pdbx_strand_id
1 'polypeptide(L)'
;MTVSTTCPADGVRVVTVDRPPVNALPVQGWYDLADAVRAAGRDPEVRCVVLAAAGRGFNAGVDIKELQRDTGHEALIGANR
;
A
#
# COMPACT_ATOMS: atom_id res chain seq x y z
N MET A 1 2.80 3.62 -10.45
CA MET A 1 2.26 2.64 -9.48
C MET A 1 2.31 3.30 -8.11
N THR A 2 1.24 3.19 -7.31
CA THR A 2 1.17 3.81 -5.97
C THR A 2 2.04 3.09 -4.95
N VAL A 3 2.36 1.82 -5.18
CA VAL A 3 3.28 1.05 -4.34
C VAL A 3 4.52 0.72 -5.16
N SER A 4 5.69 0.90 -4.55
CA SER A 4 6.99 0.61 -5.15
C SER A 4 7.85 -0.19 -4.18
N THR A 5 8.92 -0.80 -4.67
CA THR A 5 9.75 -1.71 -3.87
C THR A 5 11.23 -1.58 -4.24
N THR A 6 12.12 -1.47 -3.24
CA THR A 6 13.58 -1.35 -3.44
C THR A 6 14.35 -2.24 -2.45
N CYS A 7 15.65 -2.47 -2.74
CA CYS A 7 16.60 -3.18 -1.87
C CYS A 7 17.80 -2.28 -1.55
N PRO A 8 17.75 -1.47 -0.48
CA PRO A 8 18.87 -0.61 -0.14
C PRO A 8 20.03 -1.37 0.53
N ALA A 9 19.78 -2.58 1.04
CA ALA A 9 20.77 -3.42 1.71
C ALA A 9 20.38 -4.90 1.61
N ASP A 10 21.35 -5.79 1.84
CA ASP A 10 21.14 -7.23 1.74
C ASP A 10 20.09 -7.75 2.73
N GLY A 11 19.08 -8.40 2.16
CA GLY A 11 17.93 -8.91 2.90
C GLY A 11 16.99 -7.84 3.48
N VAL A 12 17.13 -6.57 3.07
CA VAL A 12 16.18 -5.51 3.44
C VAL A 12 15.35 -5.16 2.21
N ARG A 13 14.02 -5.28 2.34
CA ARG A 13 13.06 -4.83 1.33
C ARG A 13 12.31 -3.61 1.81
N VAL A 14 12.37 -2.52 1.06
CA VAL A 14 11.58 -1.31 1.35
C VAL A 14 10.39 -1.27 0.41
N VAL A 15 9.18 -1.30 0.96
CA VAL A 15 7.92 -1.11 0.25
C VAL A 15 7.45 0.32 0.49
N THR A 16 7.36 1.14 -0.54
CA THR A 16 7.01 2.56 -0.42
C THR A 16 5.65 2.86 -1.04
N VAL A 17 4.75 3.45 -0.26
CA VAL A 17 3.50 4.04 -0.75
C VAL A 17 3.73 5.49 -1.19
N ASP A 18 3.31 5.82 -2.40
CA ASP A 18 3.36 7.17 -2.98
C ASP A 18 2.04 7.48 -3.70
N ARG A 19 1.10 8.07 -2.95
CA ARG A 19 -0.18 8.60 -3.44
C ARG A 19 -0.47 9.94 -2.79
N PRO A 20 0.07 11.04 -3.36
CA PRO A 20 -0.23 12.37 -2.87
C PRO A 20 -1.75 12.64 -2.80
N PRO A 21 -2.21 13.49 -1.87
CA PRO A 21 -1.40 14.35 -0.99
C PRO A 21 -1.03 13.72 0.36
N VAL A 22 -1.69 12.65 0.78
CA VAL A 22 -1.59 12.08 2.14
C VAL A 22 -1.60 10.55 2.17
N ASN A 23 -1.36 9.93 1.01
CA ASN A 23 -1.29 8.47 0.88
C ASN A 23 -2.58 7.75 1.30
N ALA A 24 -3.75 8.38 1.14
CA ALA A 24 -5.03 7.65 1.24
C ALA A 24 -5.09 6.63 0.09
N LEU A 25 -5.43 5.38 0.34
CA LEU A 25 -5.40 4.33 -0.69
C LEU A 25 -6.82 3.97 -1.17
N PRO A 26 -7.03 3.84 -2.49
CA PRO A 26 -8.24 3.21 -2.99
C PRO A 26 -8.20 1.71 -2.71
N VAL A 27 -9.31 1.00 -2.92
CA VAL A 27 -9.44 -0.45 -2.72
C VAL A 27 -8.29 -1.20 -3.39
N GLN A 28 -8.07 -0.96 -4.68
CA GLN A 28 -6.98 -1.61 -5.41
C GLN A 28 -5.60 -1.29 -4.80
N GLY A 29 -5.40 -0.08 -4.29
CA GLY A 29 -4.13 0.30 -3.65
C GLY A 29 -3.83 -0.47 -2.37
N TRP A 30 -4.87 -0.86 -1.61
CA TRP A 30 -4.71 -1.74 -0.46
C TRP A 30 -4.28 -3.15 -0.88
N TYR A 31 -4.86 -3.71 -1.95
CA TYR A 31 -4.43 -4.98 -2.51
C TYR A 31 -2.99 -4.91 -3.05
N ASP A 32 -2.64 -3.87 -3.79
CA ASP A 32 -1.29 -3.67 -4.32
C ASP A 32 -0.25 -3.61 -3.18
N LEU A 33 -0.58 -2.93 -2.07
CA LEU A 33 0.27 -2.88 -0.89
C LEU A 33 0.41 -4.24 -0.22
N ALA A 34 -0.71 -4.95 -0.04
CA ALA A 34 -0.69 -6.28 0.55
C ALA A 34 0.10 -7.27 -0.31
N ASP A 35 -0.01 -7.19 -1.64
CA ASP A 35 0.72 -8.02 -2.57
C ASP A 35 2.22 -7.74 -2.54
N ALA A 36 2.64 -6.47 -2.47
CA ALA A 36 4.04 -6.10 -2.32
C ALA A 36 4.65 -6.65 -1.01
N VAL A 37 3.94 -6.51 0.11
CA VAL A 37 4.38 -7.03 1.42
C VAL A 37 4.43 -8.56 1.42
N ARG A 38 3.40 -9.23 0.87
CA ARG A 38 3.38 -10.70 0.77
C ARG A 38 4.45 -11.23 -0.18
N ALA A 39 4.72 -10.55 -1.28
CA ALA A 39 5.80 -10.90 -2.19
C ALA A 39 7.16 -10.82 -1.48
N ALA A 40 7.39 -9.74 -0.72
CA ALA A 40 8.60 -9.62 0.10
C ALA A 40 8.69 -10.73 1.17
N GLY A 41 7.58 -11.09 1.82
CA GLY A 41 7.56 -12.16 2.82
C GLY A 41 7.71 -13.58 2.26
N ARG A 42 7.51 -13.80 0.96
CA ARG A 42 7.73 -15.09 0.29
C ARG A 42 9.16 -15.26 -0.25
N ASP A 43 9.93 -14.18 -0.30
CA ASP A 43 11.31 -14.19 -0.78
C ASP A 43 12.23 -14.65 0.36
N PRO A 44 12.87 -15.83 0.28
CA PRO A 44 13.71 -16.36 1.36
C PRO A 44 14.97 -15.52 1.61
N GLU A 45 15.38 -14.67 0.67
CA GLU A 45 16.51 -13.76 0.84
C GLU A 45 16.13 -12.50 1.65
N VAL A 46 14.83 -12.19 1.76
CA VAL A 46 14.34 -11.04 2.52
C VAL A 46 14.24 -11.40 4.00
N ARG A 47 15.00 -10.68 4.82
CA ARG A 47 15.06 -10.83 6.29
C ARG A 47 14.32 -9.73 7.03
N CYS A 48 14.12 -8.58 6.39
CA CYS A 48 13.44 -7.42 6.95
C CYS A 48 12.62 -6.71 5.87
N VAL A 49 11.38 -6.36 6.20
CA VAL A 49 10.51 -5.53 5.36
C VAL A 49 10.28 -4.20 6.06
N VAL A 50 10.65 -3.11 5.39
CA VAL A 50 10.36 -1.73 5.83
C VAL A 50 9.18 -1.21 5.02
N LEU A 51 8.09 -0.86 5.69
CA LEU A 51 7.01 -0.12 5.07
C LEU A 51 7.29 1.38 5.19
N ALA A 52 7.37 2.06 4.06
CA ALA A 52 7.68 3.48 3.95
C ALA A 52 6.60 4.23 3.18
N ALA A 53 6.65 5.56 3.26
CA ALA A 53 5.76 6.46 2.53
C ALA A 53 6.56 7.63 1.96
N ALA A 54 6.21 8.06 0.76
CA ALA A 54 6.74 9.27 0.14
C ALA A 54 5.83 10.47 0.39
N GLY A 55 6.38 11.68 0.22
CA GLY A 55 5.61 12.92 0.33
C GLY A 55 5.17 13.24 1.77
N ARG A 56 3.95 13.77 1.91
CA ARG A 56 3.44 14.27 3.19
C ARG A 56 2.59 13.22 3.89
N GLY A 57 3.04 12.79 5.07
CA GLY A 57 2.31 11.86 5.92
C GLY A 57 2.47 10.41 5.46
N PHE A 58 2.16 9.48 6.38
CA PHE A 58 2.37 8.06 6.12
C PHE A 58 1.25 7.47 5.25
N ASN A 59 0.02 7.49 5.77
CA ASN A 59 -1.19 7.02 5.10
C ASN A 59 -2.39 7.61 5.84
N ALA A 60 -3.33 8.25 5.13
CA ALA A 60 -4.53 8.84 5.73
C ALA A 60 -5.72 7.88 5.83
N GLY A 61 -5.51 6.60 5.52
CA GLY A 61 -6.53 5.56 5.50
C GLY A 61 -7.08 5.30 4.10
N VAL A 62 -8.35 4.94 4.04
CA VAL A 62 -9.07 4.68 2.78
C VAL A 62 -9.34 5.97 1.99
N ASP A 63 -9.37 5.88 0.68
CA ASP A 63 -9.81 6.97 -0.18
C ASP A 63 -11.33 7.20 -0.02
N ILE A 64 -11.69 8.15 0.84
CA ILE A 64 -13.08 8.53 1.09
C ILE A 64 -13.78 8.99 -0.20
N LYS A 65 -13.06 9.55 -1.19
CA LYS A 65 -13.66 9.96 -2.47
C LYS A 65 -14.03 8.75 -3.33
N GLU A 66 -13.31 7.64 -3.23
CA GLU A 66 -13.72 6.37 -3.85
C GLU A 66 -14.97 5.84 -3.17
N LEU A 67 -14.98 5.77 -1.84
CA LEU A 67 -16.15 5.33 -1.07
C LEU A 67 -17.40 6.16 -1.38
N GLN A 68 -17.28 7.48 -1.49
CA GLN A 68 -18.40 8.37 -1.79
C GLN A 68 -18.96 8.23 -3.21
N ARG A 69 -18.13 7.81 -4.18
CA ARG A 69 -18.58 7.59 -5.56
C ARG A 69 -19.32 6.27 -5.75
N ASP A 70 -19.07 5.31 -4.87
CA ASP A 70 -19.72 4.01 -4.89
C ASP A 70 -21.01 4.02 -4.05
N THR A 71 -22.15 3.94 -4.73
CA THR A 71 -23.47 3.90 -4.10
C THR A 71 -23.85 2.51 -3.59
N GLY A 72 -23.11 1.46 -3.98
CA GLY A 72 -23.40 0.06 -3.66
C GLY A 72 -22.71 -0.48 -2.40
N HIS A 73 -21.86 0.31 -1.75
CA HIS A 73 -20.96 -0.10 -0.65
C HIS A 73 -19.92 -1.17 -1.04
N GLU A 74 -19.77 -1.48 -2.33
CA GLU A 74 -18.77 -2.41 -2.85
C GLU A 74 -17.35 -1.99 -2.48
N ALA A 75 -17.02 -0.70 -2.55
CA ALA A 75 -15.73 -0.13 -2.20
C ALA A 75 -15.49 -0.18 -0.69
N LEU A 76 -16.54 0.02 0.12
CA LEU A 76 -16.44 -0.12 1.58
C LEU A 76 -16.14 -1.57 1.97
N ILE A 77 -16.85 -2.52 1.36
CA ILE A 77 -16.59 -3.95 1.55
C ILE A 77 -15.20 -4.32 1.02
N GLY A 78 -14.85 -3.82 -0.15
CA GLY A 78 -13.59 -4.12 -0.84
C GLY A 78 -12.35 -3.68 -0.07
N ALA A 79 -12.42 -2.56 0.64
CA ALA A 79 -11.34 -2.05 1.49
C ALA A 79 -11.12 -2.87 2.78
N ASN A 80 -12.05 -3.75 3.15
CA ASN A 80 -12.04 -4.49 4.43
C ASN A 80 -12.07 -6.02 4.26
N ARG A 81 -11.81 -6.53 3.05
CA ARG A 81 -11.79 -7.96 2.74
C ARG A 81 -10.37 -8.53 2.78
#